data_AF-A0AAD5LJX6-F1
#
_entry.id   AF-A0AAD5LJX6-F1
#
_cell.length_a   1.000
_cell.length_b   1.000
_cell.length_c   1.000
_cell.angle_alpha   90.00
_cell.angle_beta   90.00
_cell.angle_gamma   90.00
#
_symmetry.space_group_name_H-M   'P 1'
#
loop_
_entity.id
_entity.type
_entity.pdbx_description
1 polymer ?
#
loop_
_entity_poly.entity_id
_entity_poly.type
_entity_poly.pdbx_seq_one_letter_code
_entity_poly.pdbx_strand_id
1 'polypeptide(L)'
;MDAAVALLRTTQIKKRLAGVTQLLELLRSDRDPLTQDAAFLSTLLPDVLPCLRDNNFKVAASALEILDIVLARVNAFDPSGTTVRSIFKPIWSNLIERLGDSKLQVREKAVDVVVRLVQALGIAVVFERLRSTSNGYNRVINKYVSF
;
A
#
# COMPACT_ATOMS: atom_id res chain seq x y z
N MET A 1 -14.46 -4.58 11.75
CA MET A 1 -13.19 -4.03 11.22
C MET A 1 -12.30 -3.43 12.31
N ASP A 2 -12.84 -2.57 13.18
CA ASP A 2 -12.07 -1.83 14.21
C ASP A 2 -11.20 -2.70 15.13
N ALA A 3 -11.70 -3.86 15.56
CA ALA A 3 -10.93 -4.78 16.38
C ALA A 3 -9.64 -5.26 15.67
N ALA A 4 -9.71 -5.53 14.36
CA ALA A 4 -8.55 -5.92 13.56
C ALA A 4 -7.56 -4.76 13.40
N VAL A 5 -8.07 -3.55 13.18
CA VAL A 5 -7.26 -2.32 13.06
C VAL A 5 -6.53 -2.02 14.37
N ALA A 6 -7.19 -2.18 15.52
CA ALA A 6 -6.57 -1.97 16.83
C ALA A 6 -5.34 -2.87 17.06
N LEU A 7 -5.35 -4.09 16.50
CA LEU A 7 -4.23 -5.02 16.61
C LEU A 7 -2.98 -4.55 15.84
N LEU A 8 -3.14 -3.77 14.77
CA LEU A 8 -2.04 -3.23 13.94
C LEU A 8 -1.15 -2.27 14.72
N ARG A 9 -1.71 -1.53 15.68
CA ARG A 9 -1.01 -0.53 16.50
C ARG A 9 -0.19 -1.14 17.65
N THR A 10 -0.24 -2.46 17.83
CA THR A 10 0.38 -3.11 18.99
C THR A 10 1.88 -3.34 18.79
N THR A 11 2.65 -3.38 19.88
CA THR A 11 4.09 -3.71 19.83
C THR A 11 4.35 -5.20 19.58
N GLN A 12 3.35 -6.06 19.80
CA GLN A 12 3.48 -7.51 19.68
C GLN A 12 3.28 -7.99 18.24
N ILE A 13 4.34 -8.54 17.63
CA ILE A 13 4.31 -9.03 16.24
C ILE A 13 3.17 -10.02 16.00
N LYS A 14 2.92 -10.95 16.93
CA LYS A 14 1.82 -11.93 16.81
C LYS A 14 0.45 -11.27 16.71
N LYS A 15 0.22 -10.19 17.47
CA LYS A 15 -1.02 -9.43 17.42
C LYS A 15 -1.14 -8.67 16.11
N ARG A 16 -0.08 -8.00 15.65
CA ARG A 16 -0.08 -7.32 14.35
C ARG A 16 -0.34 -8.28 13.19
N LEU A 17 0.29 -9.47 13.21
CA LEU A 17 0.06 -10.52 12.22
C LEU A 17 -1.40 -11.00 12.22
N ALA A 18 -2.00 -11.20 13.40
CA ALA A 18 -3.41 -11.51 13.53
C ALA A 18 -4.29 -10.38 12.97
N GLY A 19 -3.95 -9.12 13.27
CA GLY A 19 -4.66 -7.94 12.77
C GLY A 19 -4.70 -7.86 11.25
N VAL A 20 -3.54 -7.95 10.57
CA VAL A 20 -3.50 -7.91 9.09
C VAL A 20 -4.20 -9.11 8.46
N THR A 21 -4.17 -10.28 9.10
CA THR A 21 -4.85 -11.48 8.61
C THR A 21 -6.37 -11.31 8.68
N GLN A 22 -6.89 -10.90 9.83
CA GLN A 22 -8.33 -10.64 10.01
C GLN A 22 -8.80 -9.52 9.06
N LEU A 23 -7.99 -8.47 8.89
CA LEU A 23 -8.33 -7.38 7.99
C LEU A 23 -8.40 -7.85 6.53
N LEU A 24 -7.46 -8.68 6.08
CA LEU A 24 -7.50 -9.29 4.74
C LEU A 24 -8.72 -10.18 4.54
N GLU A 25 -9.08 -11.00 5.53
CA GLU A 25 -10.28 -11.84 5.47
C GLU A 25 -11.55 -10.99 5.33
N LEU A 26 -11.69 -9.95 6.15
CA LEU A 26 -12.81 -9.01 6.08
C LEU A 26 -12.88 -8.34 4.71
N LEU A 27 -11.75 -7.81 4.22
CA LEU A 27 -11.68 -7.17 2.92
C LEU A 27 -12.06 -8.14 1.81
N ARG A 28 -11.49 -9.34 1.75
CA ARG A 28 -11.79 -10.32 0.68
C ARG A 28 -13.22 -10.85 0.72
N SER A 29 -13.86 -10.86 1.88
CA SER A 29 -15.22 -11.39 2.01
C SER A 29 -16.26 -10.56 1.25
N ASP A 30 -16.00 -9.26 1.03
CA ASP A 30 -16.92 -8.32 0.37
C ASP A 30 -18.31 -8.21 1.04
N ARG A 31 -18.45 -8.72 2.27
CA ARG A 31 -19.74 -8.78 3.00
C ARG A 31 -20.02 -7.55 3.87
N ASP A 32 -19.01 -6.71 4.10
CA ASP A 32 -19.11 -5.56 4.99
C ASP A 32 -19.32 -4.28 4.16
N PRO A 33 -20.47 -3.60 4.25
CA PRO A 33 -20.76 -2.36 3.52
C PRO A 33 -19.70 -1.27 3.74
N LEU A 34 -19.04 -1.25 4.91
CA LEU A 34 -17.96 -0.29 5.21
C LEU A 34 -16.77 -0.45 4.25
N THR A 35 -16.58 -1.65 3.71
CA THR A 35 -15.50 -1.89 2.75
C THR A 35 -15.78 -1.31 1.36
N GLN A 36 -16.99 -0.79 1.12
CA GLN A 36 -17.41 -0.10 -0.09
C GLN A 36 -17.51 1.44 0.10
N ASP A 37 -17.10 1.96 1.25
CA ASP A 37 -17.14 3.40 1.57
C ASP A 37 -15.75 4.03 1.38
N ALA A 38 -15.63 4.95 0.42
CA ALA A 38 -14.39 5.65 0.12
C ALA A 38 -13.83 6.47 1.30
N ALA A 39 -14.70 7.04 2.14
CA ALA A 39 -14.28 7.78 3.32
C ALA A 39 -13.65 6.84 4.35
N PHE A 40 -14.28 5.67 4.57
CA PHE A 40 -13.77 4.64 5.45
C PHE A 40 -12.44 4.05 4.95
N LEU A 41 -12.31 3.80 3.65
CA LEU A 41 -11.06 3.34 3.06
C LEU A 41 -9.91 4.35 3.24
N SER A 42 -10.23 5.64 3.27
CA SER A 42 -9.25 6.70 3.54
C SER A 42 -8.83 6.75 5.01
N THR A 43 -9.73 6.45 5.96
CA THR A 43 -9.42 6.40 7.40
C THR A 43 -8.64 5.15 7.82
N LEU A 44 -8.65 4.09 7.00
CA LEU A 44 -7.87 2.87 7.23
C LEU A 44 -6.37 3.05 6.94
N LEU A 45 -6.01 3.90 5.98
CA LEU A 45 -4.62 4.05 5.53
C LEU A 45 -3.62 4.48 6.62
N PRO A 46 -3.94 5.42 7.53
CA PRO A 46 -3.05 5.77 8.65
C PRO A 46 -2.64 4.56 9.50
N ASP A 47 -3.46 3.52 9.58
CA ASP A 47 -3.19 2.32 10.36
C ASP A 47 -2.42 1.24 9.58
N VAL A 48 -2.63 1.16 8.27
CA VAL A 48 -1.99 0.17 7.40
C VAL A 48 -0.60 0.64 6.94
N LEU A 49 -0.42 1.93 6.66
CA LEU A 49 0.85 2.46 6.15
C LEU A 49 2.05 2.16 7.07
N PRO A 50 1.97 2.28 8.41
CA PRO A 50 3.07 1.89 9.30
C PRO A 50 3.45 0.41 9.17
N CYS A 51 2.49 -0.47 8.87
CA CYS A 51 2.74 -1.90 8.71
C CYS A 51 3.60 -2.23 7.48
N LEU A 52 3.68 -1.34 6.47
CA LEU A 52 4.60 -1.51 5.34
C LEU A 52 6.07 -1.53 5.78
N ARG A 53 6.38 -0.85 6.88
CA ARG A 53 7.73 -0.79 7.47
C ARG A 53 7.94 -1.78 8.62
N ASP A 54 7.04 -2.75 8.78
CA ASP A 54 7.18 -3.75 9.84
C ASP A 54 8.46 -4.59 9.66
N ASN A 55 9.12 -4.90 10.78
CA ASN A 55 10.28 -5.79 10.80
C ASN A 55 9.90 -7.24 10.40
N ASN A 56 8.62 -7.61 10.56
CA ASN A 56 8.13 -8.90 10.10
C ASN A 56 7.61 -8.79 8.65
N PHE A 57 8.31 -9.47 7.73
CA PHE A 57 7.97 -9.42 6.30
C PHE A 57 6.54 -9.89 5.98
N LYS A 58 5.95 -10.78 6.79
CA LYS A 58 4.56 -11.22 6.57
C LYS A 58 3.58 -10.09 6.85
N VAL A 59 3.82 -9.29 7.90
CA VAL A 59 3.03 -8.10 8.20
C VAL A 59 3.16 -7.08 7.07
N ALA A 60 4.38 -6.81 6.60
CA ALA A 60 4.62 -5.89 5.49
C ALA A 60 3.96 -6.37 4.18
N ALA A 61 4.11 -7.65 3.83
CA ALA A 61 3.50 -8.23 2.63
C ALA A 61 1.95 -8.20 2.69
N SER A 62 1.37 -8.54 3.85
CA SER A 62 -0.09 -8.45 4.04
C SER A 62 -0.59 -7.01 3.99
N ALA A 63 0.17 -6.05 4.51
CA ALA A 63 -0.18 -4.63 4.43
C ALA A 63 -0.15 -4.11 2.98
N LEU A 64 0.80 -4.54 2.16
CA LEU A 64 0.82 -4.24 0.71
C LEU A 64 -0.40 -4.84 0.01
N GLU A 65 -0.78 -6.07 0.35
CA GLU A 65 -1.97 -6.71 -0.21
C GLU A 65 -3.27 -6.01 0.21
N ILE A 66 -3.38 -5.57 1.47
CA ILE A 66 -4.49 -4.72 1.92
C ILE A 66 -4.54 -3.45 1.07
N LEU A 67 -3.40 -2.80 0.87
CA LEU A 67 -3.33 -1.56 0.10
C LEU A 67 -3.75 -1.76 -1.36
N ASP A 68 -3.37 -2.86 -2.00
CA ASP A 68 -3.81 -3.22 -3.35
C ASP A 68 -5.35 -3.34 -3.43
N ILE A 69 -5.96 -4.12 -2.52
CA ILE A 69 -7.43 -4.29 -2.46
C ILE A 69 -8.13 -2.94 -2.22
N VAL A 70 -7.61 -2.13 -1.29
CA VAL A 70 -8.19 -0.82 -0.95
C VAL A 70 -8.12 0.13 -2.14
N LEU A 71 -6.96 0.24 -2.79
CA LEU A 71 -6.80 1.08 -3.98
C LEU A 71 -7.70 0.60 -5.13
N ALA A 72 -7.87 -0.72 -5.25
CA ALA A 72 -8.76 -1.29 -6.25
C ALA A 72 -10.22 -0.87 -6.08
N ARG A 73 -10.69 -0.82 -4.84
CA ARG A 73 -12.04 -0.38 -4.48
C ARG A 73 -12.22 1.11 -4.61
N VAL A 74 -11.28 1.90 -4.08
CA VAL A 74 -11.30 3.37 -4.22
C VAL A 74 -11.40 3.75 -5.70
N ASN A 75 -10.64 3.10 -6.58
CA ASN A 75 -10.70 3.37 -8.02
C ASN A 75 -12.06 3.02 -8.67
N ALA A 76 -12.81 2.05 -8.12
CA ALA A 76 -14.14 1.71 -8.63
C ALA A 76 -15.18 2.80 -8.32
N PHE A 77 -15.08 3.44 -7.15
CA PHE A 77 -16.02 4.50 -6.71
C PHE A 77 -15.57 5.92 -7.03
N ASP A 78 -14.26 6.14 -7.20
CA ASP A 78 -13.66 7.42 -7.61
C ASP A 78 -12.76 7.22 -8.85
N PRO A 79 -13.35 7.04 -10.06
CA PRO A 79 -12.59 6.86 -11.29
C PRO A 79 -11.75 8.09 -11.70
N SER A 80 -12.01 9.27 -11.11
CA SER A 80 -11.20 10.47 -11.33
C SER A 80 -9.81 10.38 -10.69
N GLY A 81 -9.66 9.46 -9.73
CA GLY A 81 -8.47 9.25 -8.94
C GLY A 81 -8.20 10.37 -7.94
N THR A 82 -9.17 11.26 -7.65
CA THR A 82 -9.00 12.41 -6.76
C THR A 82 -8.53 11.99 -5.36
N THR A 83 -9.16 10.96 -4.82
CA THR A 83 -8.84 10.35 -3.52
C THR A 83 -7.41 9.80 -3.55
N VAL A 84 -7.09 8.96 -4.53
CA VAL A 84 -5.76 8.35 -4.69
C VAL A 84 -4.66 9.39 -4.86
N ARG A 85 -4.91 10.50 -5.58
CA ARG A 85 -3.96 11.62 -5.72
C ARG A 85 -3.63 12.26 -4.37
N SER A 86 -4.63 12.44 -3.49
CA SER A 86 -4.42 13.09 -2.19
C SER A 86 -3.55 12.26 -1.23
N ILE A 87 -3.65 10.94 -1.31
CA ILE A 87 -2.89 9.97 -0.49
C ILE A 87 -1.66 9.40 -1.19
N PHE A 88 -1.37 9.82 -2.44
CA PHE A 88 -0.31 9.21 -3.24
C PHE A 88 1.05 9.34 -2.57
N LYS A 89 1.42 10.53 -2.09
CA LYS A 89 2.74 10.82 -1.52
C LYS A 89 3.13 9.87 -0.38
N PRO A 90 2.30 9.68 0.67
CA PRO A 90 2.63 8.76 1.77
C PRO A 90 2.64 7.29 1.35
N ILE A 91 1.81 6.87 0.38
CA ILE A 91 1.89 5.52 -0.20
C ILE A 91 3.23 5.34 -0.92
N TRP A 92 3.55 6.28 -1.79
CA TRP A 92 4.69 6.23 -2.69
C TRP A 92 6.03 6.16 -1.96
N SER A 93 6.19 6.92 -0.88
CA SER A 93 7.42 6.89 -0.07
C SER A 93 7.68 5.53 0.57
N ASN A 94 6.64 4.88 1.10
CA ASN A 94 6.77 3.53 1.66
C ASN A 94 6.98 2.49 0.55
N LEU A 95 6.34 2.68 -0.61
CA LEU A 95 6.37 1.73 -1.71
C LEU A 95 7.75 1.60 -2.36
N ILE A 96 8.46 2.71 -2.57
CA ILE A 96 9.83 2.69 -3.12
C ILE A 96 10.76 1.85 -2.25
N GLU A 97 10.67 1.99 -0.93
CA GLU A 97 11.46 1.19 0.02
C GLU A 97 11.14 -0.32 -0.10
N ARG A 98 9.87 -0.67 -0.38
CA ARG A 98 9.43 -2.06 -0.51
C ARG A 98 9.74 -2.70 -1.86
N LEU A 99 9.83 -1.92 -2.93
CA LEU A 99 10.32 -2.42 -4.23
C LEU A 99 11.77 -2.93 -4.15
N GLY A 100 12.56 -2.39 -3.23
CA GLY A 100 13.93 -2.83 -2.94
C GLY A 100 14.07 -3.84 -1.80
N ASP A 101 12.99 -4.43 -1.30
CA ASP A 101 13.04 -5.31 -0.12
C ASP A 101 13.86 -6.59 -0.38
N SER A 102 14.55 -7.11 0.64
CA SER A 102 15.29 -8.37 0.57
C SER A 102 14.41 -9.58 0.25
N LYS A 103 13.13 -9.57 0.66
CA LYS A 103 12.19 -10.67 0.48
C LYS A 103 11.44 -10.53 -0.84
N LEU A 104 11.52 -11.56 -1.69
CA LEU A 104 10.84 -11.58 -3.00
C LEU A 104 9.34 -11.30 -2.86
N GLN A 105 8.67 -11.97 -1.92
CA GLN A 105 7.23 -11.81 -1.69
C GLN A 105 6.83 -10.36 -1.39
N VAL A 106 7.67 -9.59 -0.69
CA VAL A 106 7.39 -8.17 -0.40
C VAL A 106 7.55 -7.34 -1.67
N ARG A 107 8.59 -7.62 -2.48
CA ARG A 107 8.81 -6.92 -3.76
C ARG A 107 7.67 -7.17 -4.75
N GLU A 108 7.21 -8.41 -4.89
CA GLU A 108 6.09 -8.77 -5.77
C GLU A 108 4.81 -8.02 -5.38
N LYS A 109 4.46 -8.04 -4.09
CA LYS A 109 3.29 -7.28 -3.60
C LYS A 109 3.45 -5.76 -3.76
N ALA A 110 4.68 -5.24 -3.67
CA ALA A 110 4.93 -3.84 -3.95
C ALA A 110 4.71 -3.51 -5.44
N VAL A 111 5.10 -4.39 -6.35
CA VAL A 111 4.81 -4.24 -7.79
C VAL A 111 3.31 -4.24 -8.06
N ASP A 112 2.54 -5.13 -7.42
CA ASP A 112 1.08 -5.15 -7.54
C ASP A 112 0.47 -3.79 -7.17
N VAL A 113 0.89 -3.19 -6.05
CA VAL A 113 0.46 -1.85 -5.65
C VAL A 113 0.86 -0.77 -6.66
N VAL A 114 2.07 -0.83 -7.24
CA VAL A 114 2.47 0.12 -8.31
C VAL A 114 1.55 0.01 -9.51
N VAL A 115 1.26 -1.22 -9.96
CA VAL A 115 0.33 -1.46 -11.06
C VAL A 115 -1.04 -0.86 -10.71
N ARG A 116 -1.48 -0.99 -9.47
CA ARG A 116 -2.77 -0.44 -9.05
C ARG A 116 -2.80 1.09 -9.03
N LEU A 117 -1.72 1.74 -8.61
CA LEU A 117 -1.56 3.19 -8.73
C LEU A 117 -1.55 3.66 -10.18
N VAL A 118 -0.90 2.92 -11.09
CA VAL A 118 -0.90 3.22 -12.53
C VAL A 118 -2.31 3.13 -13.11
N GLN A 119 -3.07 2.11 -12.71
CA GLN A 119 -4.46 1.96 -13.14
C GLN A 119 -5.36 3.09 -12.62
N ALA A 120 -5.12 3.59 -11.41
CA ALA A 120 -5.92 4.66 -10.81
C ALA A 120 -5.55 6.07 -11.29
N LEU A 121 -4.27 6.34 -11.57
CA LEU A 121 -3.78 7.69 -11.85
C LEU A 121 -3.30 7.91 -13.28
N GLY A 122 -3.08 6.83 -14.01
CA GLY A 122 -2.38 6.83 -15.29
C GLY A 122 -0.86 6.72 -15.13
N ILE A 123 -0.22 6.05 -16.09
CA ILE A 123 1.22 5.78 -16.08
C ILE A 123 2.06 7.07 -16.05
N ALA A 124 1.66 8.11 -16.78
CA ALA A 124 2.39 9.38 -16.83
C ALA A 124 2.54 10.03 -15.45
N VAL A 125 1.47 10.01 -14.64
CA VAL A 125 1.45 10.61 -13.30
C VAL A 125 2.37 9.85 -12.35
N VAL A 126 2.35 8.52 -12.39
CA VAL A 126 3.22 7.68 -11.54
C VAL A 126 4.70 7.86 -11.93
N PHE A 127 5.00 7.91 -13.24
CA PHE A 127 6.37 8.10 -13.74
C PHE A 127 6.94 9.49 -13.45
N GLU A 128 6.14 10.54 -13.54
CA GLU A 128 6.57 11.88 -13.16
C GLU A 128 7.02 11.91 -11.68
N ARG A 129 6.30 11.18 -10.83
CA ARG A 129 6.65 11.07 -9.41
C ARG A 129 7.90 10.23 -9.17
N LEU A 130 8.10 9.13 -9.90
CA LEU A 130 9.37 8.38 -9.92
C LEU A 130 10.57 9.31 -10.19
N ARG A 131 10.48 10.16 -11.22
CA ARG A 131 11.53 11.13 -11.58
C ARG A 131 11.76 12.18 -10.49
N SER A 132 10.69 12.65 -9.84
CA SER A 132 10.84 13.62 -8.74
C SER A 132 11.57 13.02 -7.53
N THR A 133 11.39 11.72 -7.27
CA THR A 133 12.09 11.01 -6.18
C THR A 133 13.54 10.66 -6.53
N SER A 134 13.86 10.43 -7.81
CA SER A 134 15.24 10.14 -8.24
C SER A 134 16.18 11.33 -8.08
N ASN A 135 15.67 12.57 -8.18
CA ASN A 135 16.48 13.77 -7.97
C ASN A 135 16.94 13.94 -6.50
N GLY A 136 16.29 13.29 -5.53
CA GLY A 136 16.73 13.24 -4.13
C GLY A 136 17.47 11.96 -3.72
N TYR A 137 17.36 10.89 -4.51
CA TYR A 137 17.95 9.56 -4.24
C TYR A 137 18.86 9.12 -5.39
N ASN A 138 19.94 9.88 -5.61
CA ASN A 138 20.97 9.59 -6.61
C ASN A 138 21.84 8.35 -6.31
N ARG A 139 21.34 7.36 -5.54
CA ARG A 139 22.12 6.19 -5.09
C ARG A 139 21.56 4.82 -5.49
N VAL A 140 20.27 4.70 -5.85
CA VAL A 140 19.65 3.39 -6.12
C VAL A 140 19.35 3.16 -7.61
N ILE A 141 18.99 4.21 -8.34
CA ILE A 141 18.60 4.09 -9.77
C ILE A 141 19.82 3.97 -10.70
N ASN A 142 20.97 4.55 -10.32
CA ASN A 142 22.23 4.46 -11.09
C ASN A 142 22.85 3.04 -11.12
N LYS A 143 22.29 2.05 -10.41
CA LYS A 143 22.76 0.67 -10.49
C LYS A 143 22.04 -0.17 -11.55
N TYR A 144 20.89 0.30 -12.06
CA TYR A 144 20.03 -0.50 -12.95
C TYR A 144 19.62 0.22 -14.24
N VAL A 145 20.06 1.47 -14.46
CA VAL A 145 19.83 2.22 -15.69
C VAL A 145 21.15 2.78 -16.20
N SER A 146 22.04 1.88 -16.61
CA SER A 146 23.10 2.19 -17.57
C SER A 146 22.86 1.27 -18.76
N PHE A 147 22.38 1.85 -19.86
CA PHE A 147 22.50 1.24 -21.18
C PHE A 147 23.95 1.45 -21.66
#